data_AF-A0A7M2JE11-F1
#
_entry.id   AF-A0A7M2JE11-F1
#
_cell.length_a   1.000
_cell.length_b   1.000
_cell.length_c   1.000
_cell.angle_alpha   90.00
_cell.angle_beta   90.00
_cell.angle_gamma   90.00
#
_symmetry.space_group_name_H-M   'P 1'
#
loop_
_entity.id
_entity.type
_entity.pdbx_description
1 polymer ?
#
loop_
_entity_poly.entity_id
_entity_poly.type
_entity_poly.pdbx_seq_one_letter_code
_entity_poly.pdbx_strand_id
1 'polypeptide(L)' 'MNIPIPAETPDPNIDNPTLPPTEPEPIPEQEPPENEPPPVEEPPTTIAPVMSSTSGN' A
#
# COMPACT_ATOMS: atom_id res chain seq x y z
N MET A 1 -25.97 -57.17 6.26
CA MET A 1 -26.67 -55.97 6.76
C MET A 1 -26.35 -54.84 5.81
N ASN A 2 -27.35 -54.34 5.07
CA ASN A 2 -27.20 -53.18 4.20
C ASN A 2 -27.61 -51.95 5.01
N ILE A 3 -26.64 -51.25 5.58
CA ILE A 3 -26.90 -50.00 6.30
C ILE A 3 -27.10 -48.92 5.22
N PRO A 4 -28.21 -48.17 5.21
CA PRO A 4 -28.40 -47.10 4.24
C PRO A 4 -27.30 -46.05 4.41
N ILE A 5 -26.68 -45.65 3.29
CA ILE A 5 -25.70 -44.56 3.29
C ILE A 5 -26.47 -43.24 3.46
N PRO A 6 -26.07 -42.35 4.38
CA PRO A 6 -26.65 -41.03 4.50
C PRO A 6 -26.57 -40.26 3.18
N ALA A 7 -27.58 -39.44 2.89
CA ALA A 7 -27.49 -38.50 1.77
C ALA A 7 -26.37 -37.48 2.04
N GLU A 8 -25.58 -37.16 1.01
CA GLU A 8 -24.57 -36.11 1.11
C GLU A 8 -25.24 -34.74 1.25
N THR A 9 -24.73 -33.94 2.19
CA THR A 9 -25.12 -32.54 2.33
C THR A 9 -24.35 -31.72 1.29
N PRO A 10 -25.01 -30.87 0.49
CA PRO A 10 -24.32 -30.02 -0.47
C PRO A 10 -23.33 -29.09 0.25
N ASP A 11 -22.12 -28.95 -0.31
CA ASP A 11 -21.10 -28.06 0.24
C ASP A 11 -21.48 -26.60 -0.06
N PRO A 12 -21.63 -25.74 0.96
CA PRO A 12 -22.08 -24.36 0.79
C PRO A 12 -21.13 -23.51 -0.06
N ASN A 13 -19.87 -23.90 -0.20
CA ASN A 13 -18.86 -23.15 -0.97
C ASN A 13 -18.84 -23.49 -2.47
N ILE A 14 -19.65 -24.44 -2.94
CA ILE A 14 -19.67 -24.85 -4.35
C ILE A 14 -20.40 -23.81 -5.21
N ASP A 15 -21.60 -23.39 -4.79
CA ASP A 15 -22.42 -22.44 -5.55
C ASP A 15 -22.24 -20.99 -5.07
N ASN A 16 -21.94 -20.80 -3.78
CA ASN A 16 -21.78 -19.48 -3.18
C ASN A 16 -20.55 -19.45 -2.27
N PRO A 17 -19.33 -19.40 -2.85
CA PRO A 17 -18.11 -19.37 -2.07
C PRO A 17 -18.08 -18.15 -1.17
N THR A 18 -17.59 -18.32 0.05
CA THR A 18 -17.31 -17.18 0.93
C THR A 18 -16.19 -16.36 0.30
N LEU A 19 -16.52 -15.16 -0.15
CA LEU A 19 -15.53 -14.22 -0.68
C LEU A 19 -14.91 -13.43 0.48
N PRO A 20 -13.62 -13.06 0.38
CA PRO A 20 -13.06 -12.06 1.27
C PRO A 20 -13.80 -10.73 1.10
N PRO A 21 -13.77 -9.84 2.11
CA PRO A 21 -14.33 -8.50 1.96
C PRO A 21 -13.71 -7.79 0.74
N THR A 22 -14.57 -7.12 -0.02
CA THR A 22 -14.16 -6.40 -1.24
C THR A 22 -13.42 -5.10 -0.92
N GLU A 23 -13.63 -4.57 0.27
CA GLU A 23 -13.05 -3.32 0.73
C GLU A 23 -12.06 -3.59 1.86
N PRO A 24 -10.92 -2.89 1.87
CA PRO A 24 -10.01 -2.94 3.01
C PRO A 24 -10.68 -2.34 4.24
N GLU A 25 -10.22 -2.78 5.42
CA GLU A 25 -10.65 -2.18 6.68
C GLU A 25 -10.31 -0.67 6.69
N PRO A 26 -11.17 0.16 7.32
CA PRO A 26 -10.88 1.58 7.45
C PRO A 26 -9.57 1.79 8.22
N ILE A 27 -8.74 2.73 7.75
CA ILE A 27 -7.52 3.11 8.45
C ILE A 27 -7.94 3.78 9.78
N PRO A 28 -7.41 3.34 10.94
CA PRO A 28 -7.68 4.02 12.20
C PRO A 28 -7.32 5.50 12.14
N GLU A 29 -8.17 6.34 12.71
CA GLU A 29 -7.84 7.75 12.90
C GLU A 29 -6.64 7.85 13.85
N GLN A 30 -5.57 8.47 13.37
CA GLN A 30 -4.41 8.81 14.18
C GLN A 30 -4.46 10.31 14.43
N GLU A 31 -4.24 10.71 15.68
CA GLU A 31 -4.02 12.11 16.01
C GLU A 31 -2.85 12.64 15.18
N PRO A 32 -2.92 13.88 14.66
CA PRO A 32 -1.77 14.50 14.04
C PRO A 32 -0.61 14.58 15.04
N PRO A 33 0.65 14.58 14.57
CA PRO A 33 1.78 14.84 15.45
C PRO A 33 1.57 16.13 16.25
N GLU A 34 1.84 16.10 17.56
CA GLU A 34 1.71 17.28 18.43
C GLU A 34 2.74 18.38 18.11
N ASN A 35 3.81 18.03 17.40
CA ASN A 35 4.89 18.94 17.09
C ASN A 35 4.68 19.61 15.72
N GLU A 36 5.03 20.90 15.65
CA GLU A 36 5.09 21.61 14.38
C GLU A 36 6.09 20.93 13.41
N PRO A 37 5.78 20.87 12.11
CA PRO A 37 6.72 20.37 11.13
C PRO A 37 7.99 21.25 11.13
N PRO A 38 9.16 20.67 10.80
CA PRO A 38 10.37 21.47 10.68
C PRO A 38 10.19 22.57 9.63
N PRO A 39 10.90 23.71 9.76
CA PRO A 39 10.92 24.74 8.73
C PRO A 39 11.30 24.15 7.38
N VAL A 40 10.63 24.60 6.32
CA VAL A 40 11.03 24.27 4.95
C VAL A 40 12.37 24.95 4.68
N GLU A 41 13.43 24.17 4.51
CA GLU A 41 14.71 24.69 4.05
C GLU A 41 14.68 24.90 2.54
N GLU A 42 15.14 26.06 2.06
CA GLU A 42 15.32 26.26 0.63
C GLU A 42 16.43 25.32 0.12
N PRO A 43 16.23 24.67 -1.03
CA PRO A 43 17.29 23.88 -1.62
C PRO A 43 18.51 24.77 -1.88
N PRO A 44 19.74 24.23 -1.78
CA PRO A 44 20.92 25.02 -2.11
C PRO A 44 20.80 25.53 -3.54
N THR A 45 21.04 26.83 -3.73
CA THR A 45 21.13 27.40 -5.07
C THR A 45 22.26 26.70 -5.80
N THR A 46 21.92 25.91 -6.82
CA THR A 46 22.93 25.23 -7.65
C THR A 46 23.65 26.30 -8.45
N ILE A 47 24.87 26.68 -8.05
CA ILE A 47 25.75 27.45 -8.91
C ILE A 47 26.14 26.51 -10.05
N ALA A 48 25.62 26.78 -11.25
CA ALA A 48 26.00 26.02 -12.44
C ALA A 48 27.53 26.01 -12.58
N PRO A 49 28.15 24.87 -12.90
CA PRO A 49 29.60 24.81 -13.02
C PRO A 49 30.07 25.77 -14.11
N VAL A 50 30.99 26.67 -13.78
CA VAL A 50 31.66 27.49 -14.78
C VAL A 50 32.52 26.54 -15.62
N MET A 51 32.14 26.34 -16.87
CA MET A 51 32.92 25.49 -17.76
C MET A 51 34.20 26.24 -18.10
N SER A 52 35.30 25.89 -17.44
CA SER A 52 36.63 26.43 -17.76
C SER A 52 36.99 26.01 -19.18
N SER A 53 36.72 26.87 -20.17
CA SER A 53 37.23 26.71 -21.52
C SER A 53 38.74 26.97 -21.48
N THR A 54 39.53 25.96 -21.15
CA THR A 54 40.95 25.94 -21.47
C THR A 54 41.05 25.83 -22.98
N SER A 55 41.03 26.98 -23.66
CA SER A 55 41.41 27.12 -25.06
C SER A 55 42.90 26.80 -25.14
N GLY A 56 43.23 25.65 -25.71
CA GLY A 56 44.60 25.22 -25.92
C GLY A 56 45.38 26.22 -26.78
N ASN A 57 46.63 26.45 -26.40
CA ASN A 57 47.69 26.96 -27.26
C ASN A 57 48.94 26.12 -27.01
#